data_AF-A0A8J8Q3C1-F1
#
_entry.id   AF-A0A8J8Q3C1-F1
#
_cell.length_a   1.000
_cell.length_b   1.000
_cell.length_c   1.000
_cell.angle_alpha   90.00
_cell.angle_beta   90.00
_cell.angle_gamma   90.00
#
_symmetry.space_group_name_H-M   'P 1'
#
loop_
_entity.id
_entity.type
_entity.pdbx_description
1 polymer ?
#
loop_
_entity_poly.entity_id
_entity_poly.type
_entity_poly.pdbx_seq_one_letter_code
_entity_poly.pdbx_strand_id
1 'polypeptide(L)'
;MTEKETPTTTDRERLPPKTITDRFDELSAGDEITINNRETPYEVIETDRYSVTVSDPDGNHITLSQNLQTGGWVVHEEIWWVGAEQSGD
;
A
#
# COMPACT_ATOMS: atom_id res chain seq x y z
N MET A 1 24.28 30.02 -10.82
CA MET A 1 23.64 28.88 -11.50
C MET A 1 22.72 28.25 -10.47
N THR A 2 21.43 28.24 -10.71
CA THR A 2 20.44 27.67 -9.79
C THR A 2 20.28 26.20 -10.16
N GLU A 3 20.97 25.33 -9.44
CA GLU A 3 20.62 23.92 -9.45
C GLU A 3 19.24 23.81 -8.79
N LYS A 4 18.22 23.47 -9.59
CA LYS A 4 16.92 23.06 -9.03
C LYS A 4 17.18 21.71 -8.38
N GLU A 5 17.43 21.73 -7.07
CA GLU A 5 17.48 20.52 -6.27
C GLU A 5 16.12 19.82 -6.39
N THR A 6 16.08 18.75 -7.17
CA THR A 6 14.95 17.82 -7.18
C THR A 6 14.90 17.22 -5.78
N PRO A 7 13.83 17.39 -5.00
CA PRO A 7 13.77 16.88 -3.64
C PRO A 7 13.96 15.37 -3.69
N THR A 8 14.96 14.87 -2.97
CA THR A 8 15.18 13.43 -2.80
C THR A 8 14.02 12.85 -1.99
N THR A 9 13.62 11.62 -2.31
CA THR A 9 12.46 10.89 -1.79
C THR A 9 12.39 10.76 -0.25
N THR A 10 13.44 11.17 0.46
CA THR A 10 13.67 10.90 1.89
C THR A 10 12.88 11.81 2.85
N ASP A 11 12.24 12.88 2.37
CA ASP A 11 11.50 13.84 3.22
C ASP A 11 10.02 13.99 2.84
N ARG A 12 9.35 12.88 2.46
CA ARG A 12 7.89 12.83 2.60
C ARG A 12 7.62 12.45 4.05
N GLU A 13 7.32 13.45 4.89
CA GLU A 13 7.05 13.26 6.32
C GLU A 13 6.15 12.04 6.54
N ARG A 14 6.70 11.01 7.19
CA ARG A 14 5.96 9.78 7.50
C ARG A 14 4.71 10.18 8.28
N LEU A 15 3.54 9.89 7.72
CA LEU A 15 2.28 10.17 8.40
C LEU A 15 2.23 9.43 9.75
N PRO A 16 1.73 10.06 10.81
CA PRO A 16 1.56 9.36 12.08
C PRO A 16 0.49 8.28 11.91
N PRO A 17 0.59 7.15 12.66
CA PRO A 17 -0.30 6.00 12.49
C PRO A 17 -1.79 6.36 12.52
N LYS A 18 -2.19 7.25 13.43
CA LYS A 18 -3.57 7.73 13.53
C LYS A 18 -4.07 8.41 12.25
N THR A 19 -3.25 9.26 11.63
CA THR A 19 -3.63 9.91 10.37
C THR A 19 -3.76 8.91 9.22
N ILE A 20 -2.98 7.84 9.23
CA ILE A 20 -3.12 6.76 8.26
C ILE A 20 -4.45 6.03 8.49
N THR A 21 -4.80 5.74 9.75
CA THR A 21 -6.09 5.13 10.11
C THR A 21 -7.27 6.01 9.69
N ASP A 22 -7.24 7.30 10.03
CA ASP A 22 -8.33 8.22 9.67
C ASP A 22 -8.53 8.26 8.15
N ARG A 23 -7.46 8.20 7.35
CA ARG A 23 -7.54 8.11 5.88
C ARG A 23 -8.13 6.80 5.38
N PHE A 24 -7.81 5.67 6.03
CA PHE A 24 -8.39 4.37 5.66
C PHE A 24 -9.86 4.27 6.05
N ASP A 25 -10.28 4.87 7.17
CA ASP A 25 -11.67 4.93 7.63
C ASP A 25 -12.57 5.75 6.68
N GLU A 26 -11.99 6.65 5.89
CA GLU A 26 -12.68 7.45 4.88
C GLU A 26 -12.86 6.72 3.53
N LEU A 27 -12.18 5.58 3.32
CA LEU A 27 -12.25 4.85 2.05
C LEU A 27 -13.54 4.05 1.89
N SER A 28 -13.97 3.95 0.64
CA SER A 28 -15.08 3.14 0.18
C SER A 28 -14.66 2.28 -1.01
N ALA A 29 -15.39 1.20 -1.25
CA ALA A 29 -15.20 0.39 -2.45
C ALA A 29 -15.40 1.26 -3.72
N GLY A 30 -14.46 1.14 -4.66
CA GLY A 30 -14.36 1.95 -5.87
C GLY A 30 -13.43 3.17 -5.77
N ASP A 31 -12.89 3.49 -4.59
CA ASP A 31 -11.91 4.57 -4.46
C ASP A 31 -10.54 4.17 -5.01
N GLU A 32 -9.83 5.11 -5.64
CA GLU A 32 -8.45 4.92 -6.10
C GLU A 32 -7.45 5.50 -5.09
N ILE A 33 -6.49 4.68 -4.66
CA ILE A 33 -5.44 5.09 -3.73
C ILE A 33 -4.04 4.78 -4.24
N THR A 34 -3.05 5.49 -3.72
CA THR A 34 -1.63 5.15 -3.91
C THR A 34 -0.99 4.89 -2.55
N ILE A 35 -0.18 3.84 -2.46
CA ILE A 35 0.51 3.45 -1.23
C ILE A 35 1.98 3.82 -1.37
N ASN A 36 2.53 4.56 -0.40
CA ASN A 36 3.95 4.97 -0.39
C ASN A 36 4.44 5.63 -1.69
N ASN A 37 3.55 6.34 -2.41
CA ASN A 37 3.84 6.93 -3.71
C ASN A 37 4.31 5.91 -4.76
N ARG A 38 3.82 4.67 -4.68
CA ARG A 38 3.86 3.74 -5.83
C ARG A 38 3.14 4.42 -7.01
N GLU A 39 3.73 4.32 -8.19
CA GLU A 39 3.18 4.94 -9.41
C GLU A 39 1.87 4.27 -9.83
N THR A 40 1.74 2.98 -9.53
CA THR A 40 0.52 2.21 -9.80
C THR A 40 -0.56 2.53 -8.76
N PRO A 41 -1.72 3.07 -9.18
CA PRO A 41 -2.87 3.20 -8.29
C PRO A 41 -3.50 1.83 -8.02
N TYR A 42 -4.15 1.73 -6.87
CA TYR A 42 -4.94 0.58 -6.49
C TYR A 42 -6.40 0.99 -6.34
N GLU A 43 -7.32 0.14 -6.79
CA GLU A 43 -8.75 0.29 -6.54
C GLU A 43 -9.10 -0.39 -5.21
N VAL A 44 -9.81 0.31 -4.32
CA VAL A 44 -10.36 -0.28 -3.10
C VAL A 44 -11.50 -1.20 -3.49
N ILE A 45 -11.39 -2.49 -3.18
CA ILE A 45 -12.43 -3.48 -3.50
C ILE A 45 -13.25 -3.87 -2.27
N GLU A 46 -12.68 -3.75 -1.07
CA GLU A 46 -13.37 -4.06 0.19
C GLU A 46 -12.77 -3.26 1.34
N THR A 47 -13.62 -2.78 2.25
CA THR A 47 -13.21 -2.13 3.50
C THR A 47 -13.81 -2.86 4.70
N ASP A 48 -12.99 -3.07 5.72
CA ASP A 48 -13.37 -3.55 7.04
C ASP A 48 -12.71 -2.62 8.09
N ARG A 49 -13.17 -2.70 9.34
CA ARG A 49 -12.76 -1.87 10.46
C ARG A 49 -11.25 -1.82 10.69
N TYR A 50 -10.52 -2.87 10.33
CA TYR A 50 -9.07 -2.96 10.54
C TYR A 50 -8.31 -3.44 9.31
N SER A 51 -8.97 -3.50 8.16
CA SER A 51 -8.33 -3.92 6.91
C SER A 51 -8.97 -3.29 5.69
N VAL A 52 -8.16 -3.05 4.68
CA VAL A 52 -8.60 -2.59 3.36
C VAL A 52 -8.03 -3.55 2.33
N THR A 53 -8.89 -4.14 1.50
CA THR A 53 -8.45 -4.93 0.36
C THR A 53 -8.49 -4.06 -0.87
N VAL A 54 -7.40 -4.08 -1.63
CA VAL A 54 -7.23 -3.31 -2.86
C VAL A 54 -6.78 -4.20 -4.01
N SER A 55 -7.14 -3.84 -5.23
CA SER A 55 -6.69 -4.49 -6.46
C SER A 55 -5.77 -3.57 -7.25
N ASP A 56 -4.71 -4.11 -7.82
CA ASP A 56 -3.93 -3.42 -8.85
C ASP A 56 -4.61 -3.55 -10.24
N PRO A 57 -4.14 -2.82 -11.27
CA PRO A 57 -4.67 -2.91 -12.62
C PRO A 57 -4.49 -4.27 -13.32
N ASP A 58 -3.56 -5.10 -12.82
CA ASP A 58 -3.33 -6.46 -13.32
C ASP A 58 -4.27 -7.48 -12.66
N GLY A 59 -5.06 -7.05 -11.67
CA GLY A 59 -6.03 -7.88 -10.94
C GLY A 59 -5.43 -8.60 -9.72
N ASN A 60 -4.22 -8.25 -9.28
CA ASN A 60 -3.65 -8.81 -8.06
C ASN A 60 -4.25 -8.12 -6.84
N HIS A 61 -4.64 -8.91 -5.85
CA HIS A 61 -5.21 -8.40 -4.61
C HIS A 61 -4.15 -8.24 -3.52
N ILE A 62 -4.30 -7.17 -2.75
CA ILE A 62 -3.46 -6.82 -1.62
C ILE A 62 -4.36 -6.47 -0.45
N THR A 63 -4.02 -6.95 0.74
CA THR A 63 -4.70 -6.57 1.99
C THR A 63 -3.80 -5.69 2.83
N LEU A 64 -4.29 -4.52 3.18
CA LEU A 64 -3.70 -3.60 4.15
C LEU A 64 -4.33 -3.91 5.49
N SER A 65 -3.54 -4.26 6.52
CA SER A 65 -4.06 -4.61 7.84
C SER A 65 -3.46 -3.73 8.93
N GLN A 66 -4.28 -3.35 9.91
CA GLN A 66 -3.83 -2.62 11.08
C GLN A 66 -3.30 -3.57 12.15
N ASN A 67 -2.06 -3.35 12.59
CA ASN A 67 -1.55 -3.93 13.82
C ASN A 67 -2.15 -3.18 15.03
N LEU A 68 -3.07 -3.83 15.74
CA LEU A 68 -3.77 -3.23 16.87
C LEU A 68 -2.88 -2.91 18.08
N GLN A 69 -1.70 -3.53 18.20
CA GLN A 69 -0.77 -3.24 19.29
C GLN A 69 0.02 -1.95 19.05
N THR A 70 0.30 -1.63 17.79
CA THR A 70 1.16 -0.50 17.42
C THR A 70 0.40 0.63 16.71
N GLY A 71 -0.83 0.36 16.24
CA GLY A 71 -1.59 1.23 15.34
C GLY A 71 -1.00 1.32 13.93
N GLY A 72 0.10 0.62 13.65
CA GLY A 72 0.77 0.64 12.35
C GLY A 72 0.02 -0.21 11.32
N TRP A 73 0.26 0.06 10.04
CA TRP A 73 -0.34 -0.68 8.93
C TRP A 73 0.70 -1.52 8.21
N VAL A 74 0.31 -2.73 7.80
CA VAL A 74 1.13 -3.69 7.05
C VAL A 74 0.45 -4.02 5.73
N VAL A 75 1.26 -4.17 4.68
CA VAL A 75 0.82 -4.59 3.35
C VAL A 75 1.03 -6.09 3.22
N HIS A 76 -0.03 -6.82 2.91
CA HIS A 76 -0.02 -8.25 2.62
C HIS A 76 -0.38 -8.46 1.16
N GLU A 77 0.50 -9.14 0.42
CA GLU A 77 0.29 -9.44 -1.00
C GLU A 77 -0.11 -10.91 -1.14
N GLU A 78 -0.96 -11.21 -2.13
CA GLU A 78 -1.35 -12.59 -2.41
C GLU A 78 -0.16 -13.42 -2.90
N ILE A 79 -0.04 -14.65 -2.39
CA ILE A 79 0.94 -15.62 -2.87
C ILE A 79 0.29 -16.47 -3.95
N TRP A 80 0.56 -16.14 -5.21
CA TRP A 80 -0.01 -16.86 -6.36
C TRP A 80 0.92 -17.92 -6.97
N TRP A 81 2.20 -17.96 -6.56
CA TRP A 81 3.14 -18.99 -6.99
C TRP A 81 4.18 -19.34 -5.91
N VAL A 82 4.48 -20.64 -5.79
CA VAL A 82 5.60 -21.18 -5.00
C VAL A 82 6.25 -22.31 -5.80
N GLY A 83 7.54 -22.19 -6.08
CA GLY A 83 8.33 -23.25 -6.72
C GLY A 83 9.84 -23.05 -6.51
N ALA A 84 10.62 -24.10 -6.75
CA ALA A 84 12.07 -24.02 -6.72
C ALA A 84 12.58 -23.37 -8.03
N GLU A 85 13.51 -22.42 -7.95
CA GLU A 85 14.32 -22.04 -9.11
C GLU A 85 15.00 -23.30 -9.63
N GLN A 86 14.63 -23.74 -10.83
CA GLN A 86 15.43 -24.75 -11.53
C GLN A 86 16.66 -24.03 -12.07
N SER A 87 17.75 -24.07 -11.31
CA SER A 87 19.08 -23.88 -11.89
C SER A 87 19.29 -25.00 -12.91
N GLY A 88 19.18 -24.66 -14.19
CA GLY A 88 19.44 -25.57 -15.30
C GLY A 88 20.90 -26.04 -15.28
N ASP A 89 21.05 -27.33 -15.57
CA ASP A 89 22.30 -28.10 -15.71
C ASP A 89 23.32 -27.45 -16.67
#